data_AF-A0A1A8IXW2-F1
#
_entry.id   AF-A0A1A8IXW2-F1
#
_cell.length_a   1.000
_cell.length_b   1.000
_cell.length_c   1.000
_cell.angle_alpha   90.00
_cell.angle_beta   90.00
_cell.angle_gamma   90.00
#
_symmetry.space_group_name_H-M   'P 1'
#
loop_
_entity.id
_entity.type
_entity.pdbx_description
1 polymer ?
#
loop_
_entity_poly.entity_id
_entity_poly.type
_entity_poly.pdbx_seq_one_letter_code
_entity_poly.pdbx_strand_id
1 'polypeptide(L)'
;LPGDGYSSEEHDVFTTAGRTCIEEGHSPQVLSIVLDEKNQNLIRSLGWNLLPPLIQVLLKKEDKNLPQCLAMFNHLMETCRPKELLIGLLEQLEHDDPDGIANRLHLLLSPLQKVLLSLGSRKASSLGMTLSSVLDQLAKLPVPGTKEQEEDDIFSLCRCCAELMDFVRPFVLEARQSGRARGDSCKSLGGLGGDNEDELQTELLKFCMKALSQPLLEVQLRDPDTLPLSPLRAFATEILDIVSAIGESLPALVFLPLLKRKQVPGFLEEEVRYPKTSLASLAHLVFVHHLAADTFPSVFSPVFCLRGNLEHVSLLLSRTEDLGLLKGLVSYRVFLLVCVCV
;
A
#
# COMPACT_ATOMS: atom_id res chain seq x y z
N LEU A 1 -32.27 19.40 -5.49
CA LEU A 1 -31.15 18.89 -6.32
C LEU A 1 -31.79 18.05 -7.40
N PRO A 2 -31.67 18.39 -8.69
CA PRO A 2 -32.22 17.52 -9.74
C PRO A 2 -31.39 16.23 -9.69
N GLY A 3 -32.05 15.09 -9.50
CA GLY A 3 -31.39 13.79 -9.52
C GLY A 3 -30.79 13.56 -10.91
N ASP A 4 -29.58 13.00 -10.94
CA ASP A 4 -28.94 12.53 -12.17
C ASP A 4 -29.78 11.40 -12.75
N GLY A 5 -30.76 11.77 -13.57
CA GLY A 5 -31.74 10.87 -14.16
C GLY A 5 -31.29 10.42 -15.54
N TYR A 6 -30.15 9.73 -15.63
CA TYR A 6 -29.81 8.98 -16.83
C TYR A 6 -30.34 7.56 -16.68
N SER A 7 -31.02 7.05 -17.71
CA SER A 7 -31.53 5.67 -17.69
C SER A 7 -30.37 4.68 -17.80
N SER A 8 -30.58 3.44 -17.35
CA SER A 8 -29.56 2.37 -17.51
C SER A 8 -29.19 2.17 -18.99
N GLU A 9 -30.15 2.34 -19.90
CA GLU A 9 -29.93 2.21 -21.34
C GLU A 9 -29.02 3.32 -21.87
N GLU A 10 -29.15 4.55 -21.37
CA GLU A 10 -28.28 5.68 -21.76
C GLU A 10 -26.83 5.48 -21.28
N HIS A 11 -26.65 4.85 -20.11
CA HIS A 11 -25.31 4.48 -19.61
C HIS A 11 -24.67 3.42 -20.51
N ASP A 12 -25.43 2.38 -20.88
CA ASP A 12 -24.94 1.28 -21.71
C ASP A 12 -24.58 1.76 -23.12
N VAL A 13 -25.41 2.63 -23.71
CA VAL A 13 -25.15 3.22 -25.03
C VAL A 13 -23.91 4.10 -24.99
N PHE A 14 -23.75 4.98 -23.98
CA PHE A 14 -22.56 5.82 -23.85
C PHE A 14 -21.29 4.98 -23.70
N THR A 15 -21.33 3.98 -22.83
CA THR A 15 -20.18 3.10 -22.55
C THR A 15 -19.78 2.28 -23.77
N THR A 16 -20.76 1.70 -24.45
CA THR A 16 -20.53 0.86 -25.63
C THR A 16 -20.01 1.70 -26.78
N ALA A 17 -20.67 2.82 -27.12
CA ALA A 17 -20.25 3.69 -28.20
C ALA A 17 -18.87 4.31 -27.95
N GLY A 18 -18.63 4.79 -26.73
CA GLY A 18 -17.34 5.37 -26.34
C GLY A 18 -16.20 4.35 -26.43
N ARG A 19 -16.44 3.12 -25.98
CA ARG A 19 -15.47 2.01 -26.10
C ARG A 19 -15.17 1.70 -27.56
N THR A 20 -16.20 1.44 -28.36
CA THR A 20 -16.04 1.11 -29.79
C THR A 20 -15.27 2.20 -30.52
N CYS A 21 -15.60 3.48 -30.29
CA CYS A 21 -14.90 4.58 -30.94
C CYS A 21 -13.41 4.66 -30.55
N ILE A 22 -13.05 4.40 -29.29
CA ILE A 22 -11.65 4.39 -28.86
C ILE A 22 -10.91 3.19 -29.45
N GLU A 23 -11.51 2.01 -29.44
CA GLU A 23 -10.94 0.78 -29.99
C GLU A 23 -10.75 0.81 -31.51
N GLU A 24 -11.66 1.45 -32.24
CA GLU A 24 -11.57 1.66 -33.69
C GLU A 24 -10.60 2.79 -34.10
N GLY A 25 -10.00 3.48 -33.13
CA GLY A 25 -9.01 4.52 -33.37
C GLY A 25 -9.58 5.90 -33.67
N HIS A 26 -10.86 6.14 -33.35
CA HIS A 26 -11.52 7.44 -33.42
C HIS A 26 -11.29 8.31 -32.15
N SER A 27 -10.18 8.10 -31.44
CA SER A 27 -9.82 8.84 -30.23
C SER A 27 -9.80 10.37 -30.39
N PRO A 28 -9.38 10.96 -31.53
CA PRO A 28 -9.43 12.40 -31.72
C PRO A 28 -10.86 12.96 -31.70
N GLN A 29 -11.81 12.25 -32.31
CA GLN A 29 -13.23 12.64 -32.31
C GLN A 29 -13.81 12.55 -30.90
N VAL A 30 -13.53 11.45 -30.18
CA VAL A 30 -13.97 11.28 -28.79
C VAL A 30 -13.40 12.39 -27.91
N LEU A 31 -12.12 12.72 -28.06
CA LEU A 31 -11.48 13.81 -27.31
C LEU A 31 -12.19 15.15 -27.56
N SER A 32 -12.55 15.45 -28.81
CA SER A 32 -13.28 16.70 -29.12
C SER A 32 -14.66 16.78 -28.44
N ILE A 33 -15.35 15.64 -28.30
CA ILE A 33 -16.64 15.55 -27.61
C ILE A 33 -16.47 15.71 -26.11
N VAL A 34 -15.44 15.08 -25.54
CA VAL A 34 -15.12 15.12 -24.10
C VAL A 34 -14.73 16.54 -23.66
N LEU A 35 -14.02 17.30 -24.51
CA LEU A 35 -13.59 18.66 -24.21
C LEU A 35 -14.68 19.72 -24.47
N ASP A 36 -15.78 19.39 -25.14
CA ASP A 36 -16.87 20.35 -25.41
C ASP A 36 -17.54 20.75 -24.09
N GLU A 37 -17.64 22.06 -23.84
CA GLU A 37 -18.28 22.66 -22.66
C GLU A 37 -19.74 22.20 -22.50
N LYS A 38 -20.44 21.94 -23.61
CA LYS A 38 -21.84 21.48 -23.60
C LYS A 38 -22.00 20.10 -22.99
N ASN A 39 -20.96 19.26 -23.08
CA ASN A 39 -21.00 17.88 -22.64
C ASN A 39 -20.47 17.69 -21.22
N GLN A 40 -19.93 18.74 -20.58
CA GLN A 40 -19.25 18.62 -19.29
C GLN A 40 -20.11 18.04 -18.17
N ASN A 41 -21.42 18.31 -18.16
CA ASN A 41 -22.32 17.70 -17.18
C ASN A 41 -22.41 16.17 -17.35
N LEU A 42 -22.45 15.70 -18.60
CA LEU A 42 -22.47 14.28 -18.93
C LEU A 42 -21.11 13.64 -18.62
N ILE A 43 -20.01 14.27 -19.01
CA ILE A 43 -18.66 13.77 -18.73
C ILE A 43 -18.41 13.69 -17.22
N ARG A 44 -18.91 14.65 -16.45
CA ARG A 44 -18.77 14.65 -15.00
C ARG A 44 -19.40 13.43 -14.32
N SER A 45 -20.49 12.88 -14.85
CA SER A 45 -21.20 11.71 -14.28
C SER A 45 -20.88 10.38 -14.97
N LEU A 46 -20.62 10.39 -16.29
CA LEU A 46 -20.47 9.16 -17.09
C LEU A 46 -19.06 8.97 -17.64
N GLY A 47 -18.20 9.99 -17.59
CA GLY A 47 -16.89 9.96 -18.23
C GLY A 47 -15.96 8.86 -17.69
N TRP A 48 -16.15 8.43 -16.44
CA TRP A 48 -15.38 7.34 -15.84
C TRP A 48 -15.59 5.99 -16.57
N ASN A 49 -16.71 5.79 -17.28
CA ASN A 49 -16.95 4.59 -18.10
C ASN A 49 -16.00 4.46 -19.30
N LEU A 50 -15.31 5.55 -19.68
CA LEU A 50 -14.30 5.54 -20.73
C LEU A 50 -12.91 5.12 -20.22
N LEU A 51 -12.71 4.96 -18.91
CA LEU A 51 -11.42 4.56 -18.34
C LEU A 51 -10.90 3.21 -18.87
N PRO A 52 -11.70 2.12 -18.96
CA PRO A 52 -11.18 0.83 -19.39
C PRO A 52 -10.51 0.84 -20.78
N PRO A 53 -11.16 1.33 -21.87
CA PRO A 53 -10.52 1.38 -23.18
C PRO A 53 -9.33 2.35 -23.22
N LEU A 54 -9.38 3.47 -22.48
CA LEU A 54 -8.25 4.40 -22.40
C LEU A 54 -7.03 3.74 -21.75
N ILE A 55 -7.20 3.07 -20.62
CA ILE A 55 -6.12 2.38 -19.91
C ILE A 55 -5.53 1.28 -20.79
N GLN A 56 -6.35 0.54 -21.54
CA GLN A 56 -5.84 -0.47 -22.46
C GLN A 56 -4.93 0.13 -23.55
N VAL A 57 -5.29 1.28 -24.11
CA VAL A 57 -4.45 1.99 -25.10
C VAL A 57 -3.17 2.52 -24.44
N LEU A 58 -3.28 3.11 -23.25
CA LEU A 58 -2.14 3.66 -22.50
C LEU A 58 -1.12 2.57 -22.12
N LEU A 59 -1.58 1.36 -21.81
CA LEU A 59 -0.71 0.22 -21.50
C LEU A 59 0.03 -0.32 -22.72
N LYS A 60 -0.57 -0.25 -23.92
CA LYS A 60 0.06 -0.72 -25.16
C LYS A 60 1.23 0.15 -25.64
N LYS A 61 1.30 1.43 -25.23
CA LYS A 61 2.36 2.43 -25.50
C LYS A 61 2.70 2.73 -26.98
N GLU A 62 2.36 1.88 -27.93
CA GLU A 62 2.71 2.01 -29.36
C GLU A 62 1.53 2.51 -30.23
N ASP A 63 0.48 3.05 -29.62
CA ASP A 63 -0.69 3.54 -30.35
C ASP A 63 -0.46 4.96 -30.91
N LYS A 64 -0.85 5.17 -32.17
CA LYS A 64 -0.78 6.49 -32.82
C LYS A 64 -1.68 7.53 -32.13
N ASN A 65 -2.71 7.07 -31.44
CA ASN A 65 -3.67 7.89 -30.70
C ASN A 65 -3.29 8.06 -29.21
N LEU A 66 -2.12 7.58 -28.78
CA LEU A 66 -1.66 7.67 -27.39
C LEU A 66 -1.74 9.11 -26.82
N PRO A 67 -1.28 10.17 -27.52
CA PRO A 67 -1.36 11.53 -27.00
C PRO A 67 -2.80 11.98 -26.73
N GLN A 68 -3.74 11.63 -27.62
CA GLN A 68 -5.15 11.98 -27.48
C GLN A 68 -5.80 11.20 -26.35
N CYS A 69 -5.50 9.91 -26.21
CA CYS A 69 -5.99 9.08 -25.10
C CYS A 69 -5.44 9.58 -23.75
N LEU A 70 -4.17 9.99 -23.70
CA LEU A 70 -3.57 10.57 -22.48
C LEU A 70 -4.18 11.92 -22.13
N ALA A 71 -4.42 12.79 -23.11
CA ALA A 71 -5.11 14.05 -22.89
C ALA A 71 -6.54 13.83 -22.36
N MET A 72 -7.26 12.87 -22.94
CA MET A 72 -8.61 12.49 -22.48
C MET A 72 -8.58 11.96 -21.06
N PHE A 73 -7.67 11.02 -20.77
CA PHE A 73 -7.50 10.43 -19.44
C PHE A 73 -7.22 11.51 -18.38
N ASN A 74 -6.29 12.42 -18.64
CA ASN A 74 -5.98 13.52 -17.73
C ASN A 74 -7.16 14.47 -17.53
N HIS A 75 -7.92 14.78 -18.58
CA HIS A 75 -9.11 15.61 -18.47
C HIS A 75 -10.18 14.94 -17.59
N LEU A 76 -10.41 13.63 -17.76
CA LEU A 76 -11.34 12.87 -16.91
C LEU A 76 -10.94 12.89 -15.44
N MET A 77 -9.64 12.88 -15.12
CA MET A 77 -9.15 13.01 -13.74
C MET A 77 -9.53 14.34 -13.08
N GLU A 78 -9.80 15.37 -13.88
CA GLU A 78 -10.09 16.73 -13.38
C GLU A 78 -11.59 17.05 -13.38
N THR A 79 -12.37 16.42 -14.25
CA THR A 79 -13.79 16.76 -14.44
C THR A 79 -14.76 15.76 -13.82
N CYS A 80 -14.41 14.47 -13.78
CA CYS A 80 -15.28 13.42 -13.25
C CYS A 80 -15.48 13.53 -11.73
N ARG A 81 -16.60 12.97 -11.24
CA ARG A 81 -16.84 12.85 -9.79
C ARG A 81 -15.80 11.93 -9.14
N PRO A 82 -15.08 12.40 -8.10
CA PRO A 82 -13.99 11.63 -7.50
C PRO A 82 -14.36 10.23 -7.01
N LYS A 83 -15.59 10.04 -6.50
CA LYS A 83 -16.03 8.74 -5.97
C LYS A 83 -16.21 7.70 -7.06
N GLU A 84 -16.89 8.06 -8.14
CA GLU A 84 -17.12 7.19 -9.29
C GLU A 84 -15.78 6.89 -9.99
N LEU A 85 -14.92 7.91 -10.10
CA LEU A 85 -13.60 7.79 -10.69
C LEU A 85 -12.69 6.86 -9.88
N LEU A 86 -12.73 6.95 -8.55
CA LEU A 86 -11.97 6.04 -7.69
C LEU A 86 -12.39 4.58 -7.92
N ILE A 87 -13.69 4.30 -7.95
CA ILE A 87 -14.21 2.95 -8.19
C ILE A 87 -13.75 2.45 -9.55
N GLY A 88 -13.95 3.26 -10.61
CA GLY A 88 -13.51 2.90 -11.95
C GLY A 88 -12.00 2.65 -12.05
N LEU A 89 -11.16 3.41 -11.35
CA LEU A 89 -9.71 3.15 -11.32
C LEU A 89 -9.35 1.87 -10.55
N LEU A 90 -10.03 1.57 -9.43
CA LEU A 90 -9.79 0.36 -8.66
C LEU A 90 -10.19 -0.91 -9.42
N GLU A 91 -11.28 -0.86 -10.19
CA GLU A 91 -11.68 -1.96 -11.07
C GLU A 91 -10.61 -2.27 -12.14
N GLN A 92 -9.87 -1.26 -12.59
CA GLN A 92 -8.80 -1.45 -13.59
C GLN A 92 -7.47 -1.91 -13.00
N LEU A 93 -7.35 -1.81 -11.67
CA LEU A 93 -6.19 -2.27 -10.92
C LEU A 93 -6.25 -3.79 -10.68
N GLU A 94 -7.44 -4.34 -10.50
CA GLU A 94 -7.64 -5.77 -10.29
C GLU A 94 -7.39 -6.56 -11.58
N HIS A 95 -6.25 -7.26 -11.65
CA HIS A 95 -5.92 -8.14 -12.76
C HIS A 95 -5.18 -9.39 -12.28
N ASP A 96 -5.26 -10.46 -13.07
CA ASP A 96 -4.55 -11.72 -12.80
C ASP A 96 -3.38 -11.97 -13.75
N ASP A 97 -3.05 -11.00 -14.62
CA ASP A 97 -1.97 -11.16 -15.59
C ASP A 97 -0.67 -10.61 -14.98
N PRO A 98 0.30 -11.48 -14.62
CA PRO A 98 1.52 -11.06 -13.93
C PRO A 98 2.35 -10.05 -14.73
N ASP A 99 2.33 -10.14 -16.07
CA ASP A 99 3.08 -9.24 -16.96
C ASP A 99 2.45 -7.83 -17.03
N GLY A 100 1.15 -7.74 -16.79
CA GLY A 100 0.37 -6.50 -16.82
C GLY A 100 0.31 -5.75 -15.49
N ILE A 101 0.47 -6.44 -14.35
CA ILE A 101 0.28 -5.87 -13.00
C ILE A 101 1.20 -4.66 -12.77
N ALA A 102 2.50 -4.80 -13.01
CA ALA A 102 3.46 -3.73 -12.75
C ALA A 102 3.19 -2.48 -13.61
N ASN A 103 2.85 -2.68 -14.90
CA ASN A 103 2.52 -1.57 -15.80
C ASN A 103 1.23 -0.85 -15.38
N ARG A 104 0.24 -1.59 -14.85
CA ARG A 104 -1.01 -1.02 -14.31
C ARG A 104 -0.77 -0.25 -13.03
N LEU A 105 -0.03 -0.82 -12.08
CA LEU A 105 0.37 -0.11 -10.85
C LEU A 105 1.07 1.19 -11.19
N HIS A 106 2.05 1.13 -12.09
CA HIS A 106 2.78 2.31 -12.54
C HIS A 106 1.87 3.38 -13.16
N LEU A 107 0.93 2.98 -14.01
CA LEU A 107 0.02 3.91 -14.67
C LEU A 107 -1.01 4.51 -13.70
N LEU A 108 -1.52 3.73 -12.74
CA LEU A 108 -2.71 4.06 -11.97
C LEU A 108 -2.43 4.65 -10.58
N LEU A 109 -1.25 4.42 -9.99
CA LEU A 109 -0.95 4.93 -8.64
C LEU A 109 -1.06 6.46 -8.55
N SER A 110 -0.44 7.18 -9.49
CA SER A 110 -0.48 8.66 -9.48
C SER A 110 -1.91 9.21 -9.68
N PRO A 111 -2.70 8.74 -10.66
CA PRO A 111 -4.12 9.07 -10.77
C PRO A 111 -4.93 8.77 -9.51
N LEU A 112 -4.78 7.57 -8.93
CA LEU A 112 -5.45 7.19 -7.68
C LEU A 112 -5.11 8.16 -6.55
N GLN A 113 -3.83 8.56 -6.42
CA GLN A 113 -3.39 9.51 -5.41
C GLN A 113 -4.09 10.86 -5.58
N LYS A 114 -4.12 11.40 -6.81
CA LYS A 114 -4.77 12.68 -7.12
C LYS A 114 -6.27 12.65 -6.76
N VAL A 115 -6.95 11.56 -7.11
CA VAL A 115 -8.37 11.38 -6.80
C VAL A 115 -8.61 11.27 -5.29
N LEU A 116 -7.82 10.47 -4.58
CA LEU A 116 -7.93 10.31 -3.12
C LEU A 116 -7.68 11.62 -2.37
N LEU A 117 -6.69 12.41 -2.81
CA LEU A 117 -6.42 13.73 -2.23
C LEU A 117 -7.59 14.71 -2.44
N SER A 118 -8.34 14.56 -3.52
CA SER A 118 -9.52 15.39 -3.81
C SER A 118 -10.76 15.04 -2.94
N LEU A 119 -10.80 13.85 -2.31
CA LEU A 119 -11.94 13.41 -1.48
C LEU A 119 -12.01 14.10 -0.10
N GLY A 120 -11.01 14.91 0.26
CA GLY A 120 -10.99 15.67 1.51
C GLY A 120 -10.98 14.77 2.75
N SER A 121 -11.77 15.12 3.77
CA SER A 121 -11.72 14.48 5.09
C SER A 121 -12.30 13.07 5.16
N ARG A 122 -13.05 12.60 4.15
CA ARG A 122 -13.70 11.27 4.14
C ARG A 122 -12.94 10.22 3.35
N LYS A 123 -11.64 10.43 3.13
CA LYS A 123 -10.81 9.59 2.27
C LYS A 123 -10.20 8.36 2.96
N ALA A 124 -10.22 8.27 4.29
CA ALA A 124 -9.54 7.21 5.05
C ALA A 124 -9.98 5.80 4.58
N SER A 125 -11.28 5.51 4.59
CA SER A 125 -11.80 4.23 4.10
C SER A 125 -11.46 3.97 2.62
N SER A 126 -11.57 5.00 1.76
CA SER A 126 -11.18 4.91 0.35
C SER A 126 -9.70 4.57 0.17
N LEU A 127 -8.83 5.22 0.95
CA LEU A 127 -7.40 4.94 0.96
C LEU A 127 -7.13 3.52 1.45
N GLY A 128 -7.78 3.07 2.52
CA GLY A 128 -7.65 1.70 3.03
C GLY A 128 -7.98 0.64 1.99
N MET A 129 -9.09 0.83 1.25
CA MET A 129 -9.45 -0.05 0.13
C MET A 129 -8.39 -0.01 -0.97
N THR A 130 -7.95 1.18 -1.39
CA THR A 130 -6.90 1.32 -2.42
C THR A 130 -5.60 0.65 -2.01
N LEU A 131 -5.12 0.87 -0.79
CA LEU A 131 -3.90 0.28 -0.26
C LEU A 131 -4.01 -1.24 -0.17
N SER A 132 -5.17 -1.76 0.25
CA SER A 132 -5.40 -3.21 0.25
C SER A 132 -5.29 -3.78 -1.15
N SER A 133 -6.02 -3.23 -2.13
CA SER A 133 -6.01 -3.70 -3.52
C SER A 133 -4.62 -3.59 -4.15
N VAL A 134 -3.90 -2.49 -3.91
CA VAL A 134 -2.52 -2.32 -4.41
C VAL A 134 -1.59 -3.39 -3.83
N LEU A 135 -1.64 -3.64 -2.51
CA LEU A 135 -0.83 -4.69 -1.89
C LEU A 135 -1.21 -6.09 -2.38
N ASP A 136 -2.49 -6.35 -2.65
CA ASP A 136 -2.95 -7.63 -3.21
C ASP A 136 -2.38 -7.85 -4.62
N GLN A 137 -2.30 -6.81 -5.45
CA GLN A 137 -1.66 -6.90 -6.75
C GLN A 137 -0.13 -7.05 -6.63
N LEU A 138 0.48 -6.28 -5.74
CA LEU A 138 1.93 -6.34 -5.49
C LEU A 138 2.37 -7.73 -5.01
N ALA A 139 1.57 -8.38 -4.15
CA ALA A 139 1.84 -9.72 -3.63
C ALA A 139 1.78 -10.82 -4.70
N LYS A 140 1.16 -10.55 -5.87
CA LYS A 140 1.17 -11.48 -7.01
C LYS A 140 2.47 -11.42 -7.82
N LEU A 141 3.28 -10.37 -7.67
CA LEU A 141 4.53 -10.23 -8.41
C LEU A 141 5.61 -11.17 -7.84
N PRO A 142 6.44 -11.80 -8.71
CA PRO A 142 7.54 -12.64 -8.25
C PRO A 142 8.53 -11.90 -7.36
N VAL A 143 8.88 -12.52 -6.23
CA VAL A 143 9.86 -11.99 -5.28
C VAL A 143 11.28 -12.35 -5.73
N PRO A 144 12.23 -11.39 -5.81
CA PRO A 144 13.60 -11.66 -6.23
C PRO A 144 14.34 -12.49 -5.16
N GLY A 145 14.90 -13.62 -5.61
CA GLY A 145 15.64 -14.58 -4.80
C GLY A 145 17.15 -14.47 -4.92
N THR A 146 17.68 -13.67 -5.86
CA THR A 146 19.13 -13.35 -6.00
C THR A 146 19.39 -11.84 -6.02
N LYS A 147 20.67 -11.43 -5.99
CA LYS A 147 21.06 -10.03 -6.10
C LYS A 147 20.75 -9.49 -7.51
N GLU A 148 21.09 -10.28 -8.52
CA GLU A 148 20.92 -9.94 -9.94
C GLU A 148 19.44 -9.73 -10.25
N GLN A 149 18.55 -10.56 -9.69
CA GLN A 149 17.10 -10.38 -9.84
C GLN A 149 16.57 -9.09 -9.21
N GLU A 150 17.16 -8.62 -8.11
CA GLU A 150 16.79 -7.35 -7.47
C GLU A 150 17.34 -6.14 -8.25
N GLU A 151 18.53 -6.27 -8.86
CA GLU A 151 19.14 -5.24 -9.69
C GLU A 151 18.46 -5.12 -11.07
N ASP A 152 18.16 -6.24 -11.72
CA ASP A 152 17.51 -6.27 -13.04
C ASP A 152 16.02 -5.92 -12.97
N ASP A 153 15.37 -6.21 -11.83
CA ASP A 153 13.96 -5.94 -11.53
C ASP A 153 13.00 -6.26 -12.71
N ILE A 154 13.21 -7.42 -13.34
CA ILE A 154 12.49 -7.84 -14.56
C ILE A 154 10.97 -7.77 -14.37
N PHE A 155 10.49 -8.21 -13.21
CA PHE A 155 9.06 -8.20 -12.85
C PHE A 155 8.62 -6.88 -12.20
N SER A 156 9.52 -5.91 -12.07
CA SER A 156 9.26 -4.55 -11.57
C SER A 156 8.70 -4.47 -10.15
N LEU A 157 8.92 -5.50 -9.31
CA LEU A 157 8.48 -5.48 -7.92
C LEU A 157 9.16 -4.35 -7.15
N CYS A 158 10.48 -4.19 -7.33
CA CYS A 158 11.25 -3.18 -6.60
C CYS A 158 10.78 -1.77 -6.97
N ARG A 159 10.59 -1.52 -8.26
CA ARG A 159 10.00 -0.29 -8.77
C ARG A 159 8.60 -0.05 -8.22
N CYS A 160 7.71 -1.05 -8.22
CA CYS A 160 6.35 -0.90 -7.69
C CYS A 160 6.36 -0.58 -6.19
N CYS A 161 7.26 -1.18 -5.41
CA CYS A 161 7.46 -0.86 -4.00
C CYS A 161 7.86 0.62 -3.80
N ALA A 162 8.78 1.14 -4.61
CA ALA A 162 9.20 2.54 -4.54
C ALA A 162 8.05 3.51 -4.92
N GLU A 163 7.35 3.23 -6.02
CA GLU A 163 6.21 4.04 -6.46
C GLU A 163 5.06 4.01 -5.44
N LEU A 164 4.86 2.88 -4.75
CA LEU A 164 3.92 2.76 -3.64
C LEU A 164 4.33 3.64 -2.44
N MET A 165 5.62 3.76 -2.12
CA MET A 165 6.05 4.66 -1.06
C MET A 165 5.79 6.12 -1.43
N ASP A 166 6.02 6.51 -2.67
CA ASP A 166 5.69 7.85 -3.16
C ASP A 166 4.17 8.10 -3.20
N PHE A 167 3.38 7.07 -3.50
CA PHE A 167 1.92 7.10 -3.40
C PHE A 167 1.44 7.35 -1.96
N VAL A 168 2.02 6.66 -0.98
CA VAL A 168 1.60 6.73 0.44
C VAL A 168 2.07 8.02 1.12
N ARG A 169 3.20 8.58 0.69
CA ARG A 169 3.90 9.69 1.35
C ARG A 169 3.01 10.87 1.78
N PRO A 170 2.11 11.42 0.95
CA PRO A 170 1.28 12.55 1.35
C PRO A 170 0.34 12.23 2.52
N PHE A 171 -0.22 11.02 2.55
CA PHE A 171 -1.16 10.59 3.60
C PHE A 171 -0.46 10.37 4.94
N VAL A 172 0.80 9.92 4.91
CA VAL A 172 1.62 9.78 6.12
C VAL A 172 2.01 11.15 6.70
N LEU A 173 2.36 12.10 5.83
CA LEU A 173 2.64 13.47 6.24
C LEU A 173 1.42 14.12 6.90
N GLU A 174 0.22 13.88 6.35
CA GLU A 174 -1.05 14.31 6.93
C GLU A 174 -1.29 13.67 8.31
N ALA A 175 -1.18 12.34 8.42
CA ALA A 175 -1.37 11.63 9.68
C ALA A 175 -0.40 12.09 10.79
N ARG A 176 0.85 12.40 10.43
CA ARG A 176 1.87 12.93 11.35
C ARG A 176 1.55 14.34 11.85
N GLN A 177 1.01 15.20 10.99
CA GLN A 177 0.65 16.57 11.35
C GLN A 177 -0.53 16.59 12.32
N SER A 178 -1.55 15.75 12.09
CA SER A 178 -2.67 15.55 13.01
C SER A 178 -2.20 15.03 14.37
N GLY A 179 -1.27 14.07 14.41
CA GLY A 179 -0.71 13.55 15.67
C GLY A 179 0.05 14.60 16.50
N ARG A 180 0.75 15.54 15.85
CA ARG A 180 1.50 16.61 16.53
C ARG A 180 0.60 17.69 17.13
N ALA A 181 -0.50 18.05 16.47
CA ALA A 181 -1.48 19.01 16.99
C ALA A 181 -2.11 18.55 18.32
N ARG A 182 -2.18 17.22 18.53
CA ARG A 182 -2.68 16.57 19.75
C ARG A 182 -1.67 16.60 20.92
N GLY A 183 -0.37 16.80 20.63
CA GLY A 183 0.71 16.86 21.63
C GLY A 183 0.71 18.14 22.47
N ASP A 184 0.23 19.26 21.91
CA ASP A 184 0.19 20.57 22.58
C ASP A 184 -1.15 20.84 23.29
N SER A 185 -2.19 20.04 23.04
CA SER A 185 -3.51 20.20 23.63
C SER A 185 -3.92 18.94 24.41
N CYS A 186 -3.47 18.89 25.66
CA CYS A 186 -3.99 18.11 26.79
C CYS A 186 -4.50 16.68 26.53
N LYS A 187 -3.85 15.70 27.19
CA LYS A 187 -4.43 14.41 27.55
C LYS A 187 -5.77 14.62 28.26
N SER A 188 -6.89 14.52 27.54
CA SER A 188 -8.19 14.29 28.15
C SER A 188 -8.61 12.85 27.87
N LEU A 189 -8.79 12.10 28.95
CA LEU A 189 -9.55 10.86 28.91
C LEU A 189 -10.96 11.18 28.43
N GLY A 190 -11.42 10.46 27.41
CA GLY A 190 -12.84 10.34 27.07
C GLY A 190 -13.35 11.27 25.98
N GLY A 191 -13.45 10.72 24.76
CA GLY A 191 -14.63 10.86 23.89
C GLY A 191 -14.85 12.18 23.13
N LEU A 192 -15.05 12.00 21.82
CA LEU A 192 -15.95 12.78 20.94
C LEU A 192 -15.37 13.95 20.11
N GLY A 193 -14.14 13.82 19.61
CA GLY A 193 -13.67 14.66 18.51
C GLY A 193 -12.37 14.13 17.88
N GLY A 194 -12.47 13.14 16.99
CA GLY A 194 -11.28 12.53 16.36
C GLY A 194 -11.49 11.39 15.35
N ASP A 195 -12.72 11.04 14.97
CA ASP A 195 -12.99 9.80 14.21
C ASP A 195 -12.20 9.71 12.88
N ASN A 196 -12.20 10.74 12.03
CA ASN A 196 -11.55 10.63 10.72
C ASN A 196 -10.01 10.58 10.75
N GLU A 197 -9.37 11.21 11.74
CA GLU A 197 -7.89 11.23 11.85
C GLU A 197 -7.37 9.92 12.44
N ASP A 198 -8.08 9.39 13.44
CA ASP A 198 -7.82 8.07 14.01
C ASP A 198 -8.12 6.98 12.95
N GLU A 199 -9.12 7.17 12.08
CA GLU A 199 -9.38 6.30 10.92
C GLU A 199 -8.22 6.28 9.92
N LEU A 200 -7.64 7.45 9.55
CA LEU A 200 -6.51 7.50 8.62
C LEU A 200 -5.28 6.76 9.17
N GLN A 201 -4.94 6.99 10.44
CA GLN A 201 -3.86 6.27 11.11
C GLN A 201 -4.14 4.76 11.16
N THR A 202 -5.40 4.37 11.41
CA THR A 202 -5.82 2.97 11.43
C THR A 202 -5.64 2.30 10.06
N GLU A 203 -6.02 2.95 8.97
CA GLU A 203 -5.84 2.40 7.62
C GLU A 203 -4.36 2.33 7.20
N LEU A 204 -3.54 3.32 7.57
CA LEU A 204 -2.09 3.28 7.38
C LEU A 204 -1.43 2.17 8.20
N LEU A 205 -1.88 1.92 9.43
CA LEU A 205 -1.41 0.82 10.24
C LEU A 205 -1.73 -0.53 9.60
N LYS A 206 -2.97 -0.72 9.13
CA LYS A 206 -3.37 -1.95 8.41
C LYS A 206 -2.50 -2.17 7.18
N PHE A 207 -2.22 -1.11 6.42
CA PHE A 207 -1.30 -1.15 5.30
C PHE A 207 0.10 -1.62 5.71
N CYS A 208 0.70 -1.03 6.76
CA CYS A 208 2.01 -1.45 7.26
C CYS A 208 2.01 -2.91 7.71
N MET A 209 0.99 -3.34 8.46
CA MET A 209 0.87 -4.73 8.91
C MET A 209 0.75 -5.69 7.72
N LYS A 210 -0.03 -5.33 6.70
CA LYS A 210 -0.17 -6.13 5.48
C LYS A 210 1.16 -6.18 4.71
N ALA A 211 1.84 -5.05 4.51
CA ALA A 211 3.15 -4.97 3.86
C ALA A 211 4.23 -5.81 4.56
N LEU A 212 4.22 -5.81 5.91
CA LEU A 212 5.10 -6.64 6.73
C LEU A 212 4.83 -8.13 6.54
N SER A 213 3.56 -8.53 6.43
CA SER A 213 3.20 -9.92 6.14
C SER A 213 3.46 -10.30 4.68
N GLN A 214 3.24 -9.40 3.72
CA GLN A 214 3.45 -9.60 2.29
C GLN A 214 3.69 -8.24 1.63
N PRO A 215 4.80 -8.04 0.89
CA PRO A 215 5.79 -9.04 0.48
C PRO A 215 6.94 -9.25 1.47
N LEU A 216 7.10 -8.42 2.51
CA LEU A 216 8.34 -8.38 3.31
C LEU A 216 8.67 -9.68 4.05
N LEU A 217 7.67 -10.47 4.44
CA LEU A 217 7.90 -11.78 5.05
C LEU A 217 8.44 -12.81 4.06
N GLU A 218 8.20 -12.63 2.77
CA GLU A 218 8.63 -13.55 1.70
C GLU A 218 9.94 -13.10 1.04
N VAL A 219 10.35 -11.85 1.22
CA VAL A 219 11.60 -11.29 0.67
C VAL A 219 12.83 -11.69 1.50
N GLN A 220 13.91 -12.14 0.86
CA GLN A 220 15.21 -12.24 1.51
C GLN A 220 15.99 -10.92 1.32
N LEU A 221 16.06 -10.10 2.37
CA LEU A 221 16.82 -8.86 2.30
C LEU A 221 18.33 -9.14 2.21
N ARG A 222 19.00 -8.40 1.34
CA ARG A 222 20.45 -8.45 1.15
C ARG A 222 21.17 -7.63 2.20
N ASP A 223 22.34 -8.11 2.61
CA ASP A 223 23.20 -7.37 3.51
C ASP A 223 23.78 -6.13 2.80
N PRO A 224 23.97 -5.01 3.51
CA PRO A 224 24.56 -3.79 2.95
C PRO A 224 25.91 -4.02 2.27
N ASP A 225 26.70 -4.99 2.74
CA ASP A 225 28.00 -5.35 2.15
C ASP A 225 27.85 -6.01 0.77
N THR A 226 26.74 -6.71 0.53
CA THR A 226 26.47 -7.45 -0.72
C THR A 226 25.79 -6.59 -1.78
N LEU A 227 24.83 -5.77 -1.33
CA LEU A 227 24.06 -4.84 -2.16
C LEU A 227 23.85 -3.55 -1.36
N PRO A 228 24.72 -2.53 -1.55
CA PRO A 228 24.62 -1.29 -0.79
C PRO A 228 23.27 -0.58 -0.95
N LEU A 229 22.77 -0.51 -2.19
CA LEU A 229 21.48 0.08 -2.54
C LEU A 229 20.48 -1.04 -2.84
N SER A 230 19.68 -1.39 -1.86
CA SER A 230 18.62 -2.39 -1.97
C SER A 230 17.25 -1.70 -1.93
N PRO A 231 16.47 -1.68 -3.03
CA PRO A 231 15.12 -1.15 -3.04
C PRO A 231 14.20 -1.82 -2.02
N LEU A 232 14.36 -3.14 -1.80
CA LEU A 232 13.54 -3.87 -0.84
C LEU A 232 13.89 -3.52 0.61
N ARG A 233 15.18 -3.25 0.89
CA ARG A 233 15.60 -2.72 2.20
C ARG A 233 15.09 -1.29 2.41
N ALA A 234 15.11 -0.46 1.37
CA ALA A 234 14.52 0.88 1.42
C ALA A 234 13.02 0.82 1.70
N PHE A 235 12.28 -0.04 0.99
CA PHE A 235 10.86 -0.29 1.22
C PHE A 235 10.59 -0.76 2.67
N ALA A 236 11.34 -1.74 3.16
CA ALA A 236 11.22 -2.20 4.55
C ALA A 236 11.45 -1.06 5.55
N THR A 237 12.47 -0.24 5.33
CA THR A 237 12.80 0.91 6.19
C THR A 237 11.67 1.94 6.18
N GLU A 238 11.15 2.31 5.00
CA GLU A 238 10.04 3.25 4.89
C GLU A 238 8.77 2.72 5.58
N ILE A 239 8.48 1.41 5.51
CA ILE A 239 7.36 0.82 6.26
C ILE A 239 7.54 1.01 7.78
N LEU A 240 8.74 0.78 8.33
CA LEU A 240 9.01 1.00 9.77
C LEU A 240 8.93 2.47 10.17
N ASP A 241 9.37 3.37 9.28
CA ASP A 241 9.27 4.81 9.47
C ASP A 241 7.81 5.26 9.49
N ILE A 242 6.96 4.68 8.63
CA ILE A 242 5.51 4.97 8.63
C ILE A 242 4.88 4.51 9.95
N VAL A 243 5.16 3.30 10.42
CA VAL A 243 4.65 2.79 11.71
C VAL A 243 5.02 3.75 12.84
N SER A 244 6.26 4.22 12.86
CA SER A 244 6.72 5.21 13.85
C SER A 244 6.06 6.58 13.67
N ALA A 245 5.86 7.03 12.42
CA ALA A 245 5.27 8.33 12.09
C ALA A 245 3.79 8.43 12.46
N ILE A 246 3.04 7.32 12.41
CA ILE A 246 1.64 7.26 12.86
C ILE A 246 1.50 7.10 14.38
N GLY A 247 2.62 7.01 15.11
CA GLY A 247 2.65 7.04 16.58
C GLY A 247 2.77 5.67 17.27
N GLU A 248 2.93 4.58 16.51
CA GLU A 248 3.15 3.25 17.08
C GLU A 248 4.62 3.08 17.52
N SER A 249 4.84 2.32 18.59
CA SER A 249 6.18 2.08 19.13
C SER A 249 6.71 0.71 18.68
N LEU A 250 7.77 0.71 17.85
CA LEU A 250 8.38 -0.54 17.37
C LEU A 250 8.80 -1.49 18.51
N PRO A 251 9.47 -1.02 19.60
CA PRO A 251 9.77 -1.89 20.73
C PRO A 251 8.52 -2.47 21.41
N ALA A 252 7.46 -1.68 21.56
CA ALA A 252 6.21 -2.15 22.17
C ALA A 252 5.53 -3.21 21.31
N LEU A 253 5.54 -3.06 19.98
CA LEU A 253 4.98 -4.02 19.04
C LEU A 253 5.75 -5.33 19.01
N VAL A 254 7.09 -5.28 19.00
CA VAL A 254 7.92 -6.49 18.96
C VAL A 254 7.79 -7.29 20.26
N PHE A 255 7.77 -6.62 21.40
CA PHE A 255 7.62 -7.25 22.72
C PHE A 255 6.16 -7.43 23.18
N LEU A 256 5.19 -7.17 22.30
CA LEU A 256 3.76 -7.31 22.59
C LEU A 256 3.42 -8.68 23.22
N PRO A 257 3.94 -9.82 22.72
CA PRO A 257 3.62 -11.13 23.31
C PRO A 257 4.05 -11.28 24.78
N LEU A 258 5.15 -10.64 25.19
CA LEU A 258 5.60 -10.66 26.59
C LEU A 258 4.76 -9.76 27.48
N LEU A 259 4.48 -8.54 27.02
CA LEU A 259 3.69 -7.56 27.76
C LEU A 259 2.24 -8.08 27.93
N LYS A 260 1.79 -8.88 26.95
CA LYS A 260 0.52 -9.60 26.76
C LYS A 260 0.12 -10.67 27.78
N ARG A 261 1.04 -11.25 28.54
CA ARG A 261 0.76 -12.48 29.32
C ARG A 261 -0.29 -12.32 30.45
N LYS A 262 -0.91 -11.16 30.63
CA LYS A 262 -2.10 -10.95 31.46
C LYS A 262 -3.32 -10.64 30.57
N GLN A 263 -4.17 -11.65 30.35
CA GLN A 263 -5.39 -11.58 29.53
C GLN A 263 -6.37 -10.47 29.99
N VAL A 264 -6.85 -9.67 29.03
CA VAL A 264 -7.96 -8.72 29.18
C VAL A 264 -8.88 -8.84 27.94
N PRO A 265 -10.21 -8.61 28.04
CA PRO A 265 -11.14 -8.75 26.91
C PRO A 265 -10.79 -7.81 25.75
N GLY A 266 -10.86 -8.30 24.51
CA GLY A 266 -10.46 -7.56 23.29
C GLY A 266 -9.48 -8.31 22.36
N PHE A 267 -9.05 -9.51 22.74
CA PHE A 267 -8.03 -10.32 22.05
C PHE A 267 -8.24 -10.47 20.53
N LEU A 268 -9.48 -10.66 20.07
CA LEU A 268 -9.78 -10.84 18.64
C LEU A 268 -9.60 -9.55 17.81
N GLU A 269 -9.98 -8.38 18.35
CA GLU A 269 -9.79 -7.09 17.66
C GLU A 269 -8.29 -6.77 17.54
N GLU A 270 -7.51 -7.19 18.53
CA GLU A 270 -6.08 -6.95 18.54
C GLU A 270 -5.27 -7.91 17.65
N GLU A 271 -5.65 -9.18 17.55
CA GLU A 271 -5.03 -10.09 16.58
C GLU A 271 -5.30 -9.65 15.13
N VAL A 272 -6.44 -9.00 14.88
CA VAL A 272 -6.75 -8.37 13.59
C VAL A 272 -5.92 -7.10 13.38
N ARG A 273 -5.73 -6.28 14.43
CA ARG A 273 -4.94 -5.04 14.37
C ARG A 273 -3.44 -5.30 14.23
N TYR A 274 -2.91 -6.32 14.90
CA TYR A 274 -1.51 -6.71 14.90
C TYR A 274 -1.36 -8.22 14.61
N PRO A 275 -1.42 -8.62 13.33
CA PRO A 275 -1.26 -10.02 12.96
C PRO A 275 0.11 -10.56 13.41
N LYS A 276 0.12 -11.78 13.97
CA LYS A 276 1.34 -12.40 14.48
C LYS A 276 2.42 -12.57 13.41
N THR A 277 2.02 -12.82 12.17
CA THR A 277 2.93 -12.92 11.01
C THR A 277 3.62 -11.60 10.72
N SER A 278 2.88 -10.49 10.75
CA SER A 278 3.41 -9.14 10.58
C SER A 278 4.38 -8.77 11.70
N LEU A 279 4.04 -9.09 12.96
CA LEU A 279 4.92 -8.86 14.11
C LEU A 279 6.19 -9.71 14.06
N ALA A 280 6.10 -10.96 13.60
CA ALA A 280 7.27 -11.81 13.42
C ALA A 280 8.19 -11.30 12.30
N SER A 281 7.60 -10.79 11.21
CA SER A 281 8.33 -10.10 10.14
C SER A 281 9.04 -8.85 10.67
N LEU A 282 8.33 -8.00 11.42
CA LEU A 282 8.88 -6.82 12.09
C LEU A 282 10.07 -7.18 13.00
N ALA A 283 9.90 -8.18 13.86
CA ALA A 283 10.96 -8.65 14.76
C ALA A 283 12.20 -9.13 13.99
N HIS A 284 12.00 -9.84 12.88
CA HIS A 284 13.09 -10.28 12.00
C HIS A 284 13.82 -9.08 11.38
N LEU A 285 13.11 -8.10 10.82
CA LEU A 285 13.69 -6.89 10.23
C LEU A 285 14.53 -6.09 11.22
N VAL A 286 14.05 -5.93 12.45
CA VAL A 286 14.75 -5.17 13.50
C VAL A 286 15.98 -5.93 14.00
N PHE A 287 15.83 -7.21 14.36
CA PHE A 287 16.91 -7.91 15.07
C PHE A 287 17.92 -8.57 14.15
N VAL A 288 17.52 -9.03 12.96
CA VAL A 288 18.41 -9.68 12.00
C VAL A 288 19.02 -8.67 11.05
N HIS A 289 18.20 -7.75 10.50
CA HIS A 289 18.66 -6.75 9.53
C HIS A 289 18.99 -5.39 10.15
N HIS A 290 18.84 -5.24 11.46
CA HIS A 290 19.17 -4.02 12.20
C HIS A 290 18.46 -2.77 11.69
N LEU A 291 17.29 -2.93 11.05
CA LEU A 291 16.46 -1.81 10.62
C LEU A 291 15.82 -1.15 11.84
N ALA A 292 15.95 0.17 11.96
CA ALA A 292 15.47 0.96 13.11
C ALA A 292 16.02 0.51 14.48
N ALA A 293 17.21 -0.11 14.53
CA ALA A 293 17.82 -0.59 15.78
C ALA A 293 18.11 0.54 16.79
N ASP A 294 18.28 1.77 16.32
CA ASP A 294 18.44 2.99 17.11
C ASP A 294 17.19 3.35 17.93
N THR A 295 16.00 2.88 17.51
CA THR A 295 14.75 3.08 18.25
C THR A 295 14.61 2.16 19.47
N PHE A 296 15.47 1.14 19.59
CA PHE A 296 15.40 0.14 20.66
C PHE A 296 16.29 0.53 21.85
N PRO A 297 15.74 0.53 23.08
CA PRO A 297 16.54 0.73 24.29
C PRO A 297 17.71 -0.25 24.40
N SER A 298 18.93 0.26 24.61
CA SER A 298 20.15 -0.53 24.81
C SER A 298 20.20 -1.29 26.15
N VAL A 299 19.17 -1.15 26.98
CA VAL A 299 19.07 -1.77 28.31
C VAL A 299 18.48 -3.18 28.29
N PHE A 300 18.02 -3.67 27.14
CA PHE A 300 17.44 -5.01 27.05
C PHE A 300 18.54 -6.08 27.13
N SER A 301 18.40 -7.00 28.10
CA SER A 301 19.31 -8.14 28.18
C SER A 301 19.05 -9.11 27.02
N PRO A 302 20.09 -9.81 26.53
CA PRO A 302 19.91 -10.84 25.51
C PRO A 302 18.84 -11.87 25.85
N VAL A 303 18.79 -12.30 27.11
CA VAL A 303 17.80 -13.26 27.61
C VAL A 303 16.38 -12.69 27.52
N PHE A 304 16.20 -11.40 27.79
CA PHE A 304 14.91 -10.73 27.61
C PHE A 304 14.51 -10.71 26.13
N CYS A 305 15.43 -10.32 25.24
CA CYS A 305 15.20 -10.30 23.81
C CYS A 305 14.84 -11.70 23.27
N LEU A 306 15.56 -12.75 23.66
CA LEU A 306 15.28 -14.12 23.25
C LEU A 306 13.89 -14.57 23.73
N ARG A 307 13.57 -14.36 25.01
CA ARG A 307 12.26 -14.74 25.55
C ARG A 307 11.12 -14.02 24.84
N GLY A 308 11.33 -12.77 24.45
CA GLY A 308 10.30 -11.98 23.79
C GLY A 308 10.04 -12.31 22.35
N ASN A 309 11.06 -12.84 21.67
CA ASN A 309 10.96 -13.20 20.27
C ASN A 309 10.77 -14.71 20.04
N LEU A 310 10.76 -15.54 21.09
CA LEU A 310 10.61 -16.99 20.95
C LEU A 310 9.28 -17.38 20.28
N GLU A 311 8.21 -16.65 20.56
CA GLU A 311 6.91 -16.87 19.93
C GLU A 311 6.95 -16.55 18.43
N HIS A 312 7.60 -15.44 18.04
CA HIS A 312 7.82 -15.06 16.65
C HIS A 312 8.67 -16.10 15.91
N VAL A 313 9.75 -16.56 16.54
CA VAL A 313 10.62 -17.62 15.98
C VAL A 313 9.83 -18.91 15.79
N SER A 314 9.06 -19.33 16.79
CA SER A 314 8.22 -20.53 16.70
C SER A 314 7.21 -20.42 15.56
N LEU A 315 6.61 -19.24 15.36
CA LEU A 315 5.68 -19.00 14.27
C LEU A 315 6.36 -19.13 12.90
N LEU A 316 7.53 -18.51 12.72
CA LEU A 316 8.30 -18.58 11.47
C LEU A 316 8.72 -20.02 11.14
N LEU A 317 9.19 -20.77 12.15
CA LEU A 317 9.59 -22.17 12.00
C LEU A 317 8.42 -23.12 11.73
N SER A 318 7.18 -22.72 12.04
CA SER A 318 5.97 -23.51 11.78
C SER A 318 5.45 -23.33 10.36
N ARG A 319 6.01 -22.41 9.56
CA ARG A 319 5.59 -22.21 8.17
C ARG A 319 6.16 -23.29 7.26
N THR A 320 5.40 -23.66 6.24
CA THR A 320 5.78 -24.66 5.23
C THR A 320 6.58 -24.09 4.07
N GLU A 321 6.65 -22.76 3.95
CA GLU A 321 7.42 -22.05 2.94
C GLU A 321 8.92 -22.02 3.32
N ASP A 322 9.79 -22.40 2.39
CA ASP A 322 11.25 -22.50 2.62
C ASP A 322 11.86 -21.19 3.16
N LEU A 323 11.41 -20.04 2.67
CA LEU A 323 11.89 -18.72 3.09
C LEU A 323 11.41 -18.35 4.51
N GLY A 324 10.18 -18.71 4.88
CA GLY A 324 9.68 -18.53 6.24
C GLY A 324 10.50 -19.34 7.25
N LEU A 325 10.80 -20.59 6.90
CA LEU A 325 11.65 -21.49 7.68
C LEU A 325 13.08 -20.95 7.82
N LEU A 326 13.69 -20.49 6.72
CA LEU A 326 15.02 -19.89 6.73
C LEU A 326 15.07 -18.67 7.65
N LYS A 327 14.10 -17.77 7.55
CA LYS A 327 14.00 -16.59 8.44
C LYS A 327 13.86 -16.99 9.90
N GLY A 328 13.06 -18.01 10.20
CA GLY A 328 12.93 -18.56 11.55
C GLY A 328 14.26 -19.07 12.10
N LEU A 329 15.02 -19.83 11.30
CA LEU A 329 16.33 -20.36 11.66
C LEU A 329 17.37 -19.26 11.88
N VAL A 330 17.41 -18.26 10.99
CA VAL A 330 18.33 -17.11 11.12
C VAL A 330 17.99 -16.28 12.34
N SER A 331 16.71 -15.95 12.56
CA SER A 331 16.25 -15.24 13.76
C SER A 331 16.67 -15.99 15.03
N TYR A 332 16.40 -17.30 15.09
CA TYR A 332 16.78 -18.14 16.24
C TYR A 332 18.29 -18.10 16.49
N ARG A 333 19.09 -18.21 15.43
CA ARG A 333 20.55 -18.13 15.50
C ARG A 333 21.01 -16.77 16.03
N VAL A 334 20.45 -15.65 15.55
CA VAL A 334 20.80 -14.30 16.01
C VAL A 334 20.45 -14.14 17.49
N PHE A 335 19.24 -14.51 17.91
CA PHE A 335 18.86 -14.40 19.32
C PHE A 335 19.70 -15.28 20.25
N LEU A 336 20.14 -16.46 19.79
CA LEU A 336 21.09 -17.31 20.51
C LEU A 336 22.50 -16.70 20.56
N LEU A 337 23.04 -16.21 19.45
CA LEU A 337 24.37 -15.59 19.41
C LEU A 337 24.44 -14.34 20.28
N VAL A 338 23.39 -13.51 20.26
CA VAL A 338 23.27 -12.35 21.16
C VAL A 338 23.25 -12.80 22.63
N CYS A 339 22.71 -14.00 22.95
CA CYS A 339 22.77 -14.58 24.29
C CYS A 339 24.13 -15.21 24.66
N VAL A 340 24.94 -15.62 23.68
CA VAL A 340 26.22 -16.32 23.90
C VAL A 340 27.43 -15.36 23.94
N CYS A 341 27.30 -14.16 23.36
CA CYS A 341 28.35 -13.14 23.37
C CYS A 341 28.38 -12.23 24.61
N VAL A 342 27.73 -12.63 25.71
CA VAL A 342 27.79 -11.98 27.04
C VAL A 342 28.38 -12.94 28.05
#